data_AF-A0A958HH21-F1
#
_entry.id   AF-A0A958HH21-F1
#
_cell.length_a   1.000
_cell.length_b   1.000
_cell.length_c   1.000
_cell.angle_alpha   90.00
_cell.angle_beta   90.00
_cell.angle_gamma   90.00
#
_symmetry.space_group_name_H-M   'P 1'
#
loop_
_entity.id
_entity.type
_entity.pdbx_description
1 polymer ?
#
loop_
_entity_poly.entity_id
_entity_poly.type
_entity_poly.pdbx_seq_one_letter_code
_entity_poly.pdbx_strand_id
1 'polypeptide(L)'
;MSRKEQRTARIVGALFLIAMVASLVGAGLIEAVLAAPDVMASAHADRIQVALGVLLELINAVAVVGIAVGMFPLFKKENEALALGYIALRIIEAVIIIAAVIS
;
A
#
# COMPACT_ATOMS: atom_id res chain seq x y z
N MET A 1 -10.97 -23.58 11.39
CA MET A 1 -11.33 -22.20 11.00
C MET A 1 -12.79 -22.15 10.57
N SER A 2 -13.54 -21.19 11.11
CA SER A 2 -14.91 -20.87 10.69
C SER A 2 -14.93 -20.40 9.22
N ARG A 3 -16.05 -20.57 8.50
CA ARG A 3 -16.23 -20.03 7.13
C ARG A 3 -15.95 -18.53 7.06
N LYS A 4 -16.25 -17.78 8.13
CA LYS A 4 -15.95 -16.33 8.24
C LYS A 4 -14.45 -16.08 8.27
N GLU A 5 -13.70 -16.85 9.05
CA GLU A 5 -12.24 -16.72 9.17
C GLU A 5 -11.53 -17.06 7.84
N GLN A 6 -12.00 -18.08 7.12
CA GLN A 6 -11.47 -18.42 5.79
C GLN A 6 -11.73 -17.29 4.77
N ARG A 7 -12.90 -16.66 4.83
CA ARG A 7 -13.22 -15.51 3.96
C ARG A 7 -12.33 -14.32 4.28
N THR A 8 -12.14 -13.99 5.56
CA THR A 8 -11.22 -12.93 6.00
C THR A 8 -9.79 -13.23 5.54
N ALA A 9 -9.30 -14.46 5.72
CA ALA A 9 -7.96 -14.84 5.29
C ALA A 9 -7.75 -14.67 3.77
N ARG A 10 -8.74 -15.03 2.94
CA ARG A 10 -8.68 -14.80 1.49
C ARG A 10 -8.67 -13.31 1.13
N ILE A 11 -9.50 -12.50 1.81
CA ILE A 11 -9.54 -11.04 1.58
C ILE A 11 -8.21 -10.41 1.97
N VAL A 12 -7.68 -10.74 3.15
CA VAL A 12 -6.37 -10.25 3.63
C VAL A 12 -5.26 -10.68 2.68
N GLY A 13 -5.24 -11.93 2.23
CA GLY A 13 -4.28 -12.42 1.25
C GLY A 13 -4.37 -11.68 -0.09
N ALA A 14 -5.58 -11.42 -0.59
CA ALA A 14 -5.77 -10.65 -1.81
C ALA A 14 -5.29 -9.20 -1.66
N LEU A 15 -5.62 -8.53 -0.54
CA LEU A 15 -5.14 -7.18 -0.25
C LEU A 15 -3.61 -7.14 -0.15
N PHE A 16 -2.99 -8.16 0.44
CA PHE A 16 -1.54 -8.27 0.53
C PHE A 16 -0.89 -8.37 -0.86
N LEU A 17 -1.44 -9.20 -1.76
CA LEU A 17 -0.94 -9.30 -3.13
C LEU A 17 -1.14 -7.99 -3.90
N ILE A 18 -2.29 -7.33 -3.73
CA ILE A 18 -2.55 -6.01 -4.34
C ILE A 18 -1.53 -4.98 -3.84
N ALA A 19 -1.29 -4.90 -2.53
CA ALA A 19 -0.32 -3.98 -1.93
C ALA A 19 1.08 -4.19 -2.49
N MET A 20 1.54 -5.46 -2.53
CA MET A 20 2.86 -5.82 -3.07
C MET A 20 3.03 -5.41 -4.53
N VAL A 21 2.06 -5.75 -5.40
CA VAL A 21 2.14 -5.41 -6.83
C VAL A 21 2.04 -3.89 -7.03
N ALA A 22 1.12 -3.23 -6.32
CA ALA A 22 0.92 -1.81 -6.44
C ALA A 22 2.16 -1.02 -5.98
N SER A 23 2.81 -1.42 -4.89
CA SER A 23 4.04 -0.79 -4.41
C SER A 23 5.21 -1.00 -5.38
N LEU A 24 5.44 -2.24 -5.82
CA LEU A 24 6.56 -2.54 -6.72
C LEU A 24 6.44 -1.79 -8.06
N VAL A 25 5.25 -1.83 -8.66
CA VAL A 25 5.00 -1.15 -9.93
C VAL A 25 4.94 0.37 -9.72
N GLY A 26 4.29 0.83 -8.66
CA GLY A 26 4.13 2.25 -8.34
C GLY A 26 5.47 2.97 -8.18
N ALA A 27 6.31 2.48 -7.26
CA ALA A 27 7.65 2.99 -7.05
C ALA A 27 8.51 2.91 -8.33
N GLY A 28 8.47 1.79 -9.04
CA GLY A 28 9.23 1.62 -10.29
C GLY A 28 8.84 2.63 -11.38
N LEU A 29 7.55 2.97 -11.51
CA LEU A 29 7.10 3.98 -12.47
C LEU A 29 7.59 5.38 -12.09
N ILE A 30 7.56 5.74 -10.80
CA ILE A 30 8.03 7.04 -10.29
C ILE A 30 9.56 7.15 -10.47
N GLU A 31 10.31 6.14 -10.03
CA GLU A 31 11.77 6.11 -10.12
C GLU A 31 12.27 6.15 -11.56
N ALA A 32 11.62 5.45 -12.49
CA ALA A 32 12.01 5.45 -13.90
C ALA A 32 11.97 6.85 -14.53
N VAL A 33 11.06 7.72 -14.07
CA VAL A 33 10.99 9.12 -14.51
C VAL A 33 12.05 9.97 -13.82
N LEU A 34 12.27 9.77 -12.51
CA LEU A 34 13.29 10.52 -11.76
C LEU A 34 14.73 10.20 -12.21
N ALA A 35 14.97 8.98 -12.70
CA ALA A 35 16.27 8.54 -13.20
C ALA A 35 16.55 8.98 -14.65
N ALA A 36 15.58 9.57 -15.35
CA ALA A 36 15.76 10.00 -16.73
C ALA A 36 16.68 11.23 -16.81
N PRO A 37 17.76 11.20 -17.62
CA PRO A 37 18.71 12.31 -17.71
C PRO A 37 18.17 13.56 -18.40
N ASP A 38 17.02 13.47 -19.09
CA ASP A 38 16.47 14.54 -19.92
C ASP A 38 14.96 14.76 -19.63
N VAL A 39 14.64 15.02 -18.36
CA VAL A 39 13.28 15.21 -17.80
C VAL A 39 12.44 16.28 -18.55
N MET A 40 13.07 17.11 -19.39
CA MET A 40 12.42 18.21 -20.10
C MET A 40 11.93 17.85 -21.51
N ALA A 41 12.45 16.80 -22.16
CA ALA A 41 12.09 16.46 -23.55
C ALA A 41 10.80 15.61 -23.66
N SER A 42 10.40 14.93 -22.58
CA SER A 42 9.27 13.96 -22.51
C SER A 42 8.15 14.37 -21.54
N ALA A 43 8.02 15.67 -21.24
CA ALA A 43 7.18 16.22 -20.17
C ALA A 43 5.70 15.73 -20.09
N HIS A 44 5.11 15.26 -21.19
CA HIS A 44 3.75 14.69 -21.19
C HIS A 44 3.68 13.19 -20.86
N ALA A 45 4.60 12.37 -21.39
CA ALA A 45 4.63 10.93 -21.10
C ALA A 45 5.04 10.70 -19.63
N ASP A 46 5.99 11.50 -19.15
CA ASP A 46 6.50 11.45 -17.78
C ASP A 46 5.42 11.78 -16.75
N ARG A 47 4.52 12.72 -17.06
CA ARG A 47 3.39 13.07 -16.16
C ARG A 47 2.38 11.96 -15.99
N ILE A 48 2.01 11.26 -17.07
CA ILE A 48 1.04 10.16 -17.00
C ILE A 48 1.65 9.00 -16.22
N GLN A 49 2.93 8.70 -16.45
CA GLN A 49 3.64 7.64 -15.75
C GLN A 49 3.76 7.91 -14.25
N VAL A 50 4.15 9.13 -13.85
CA VAL A 50 4.18 9.53 -12.43
C VAL A 50 2.78 9.48 -11.82
N ALA A 51 1.75 10.00 -12.51
CA ALA A 51 0.38 9.98 -12.00
C ALA A 51 -0.13 8.54 -11.75
N LEU A 52 0.20 7.60 -12.64
CA LEU A 52 -0.10 6.18 -12.45
C LEU A 52 0.69 5.59 -11.28
N GLY A 53 1.97 5.92 -11.14
CA GLY A 53 2.79 5.50 -10.02
C GLY A 53 2.24 5.97 -8.67
N VAL A 54 1.88 7.25 -8.57
CA VAL A 54 1.24 7.84 -7.38
C VAL A 54 -0.09 7.15 -7.08
N LEU A 55 -0.93 6.91 -8.09
CA LEU A 55 -2.20 6.22 -7.90
C LEU A 55 -2.00 4.80 -7.33
N LEU A 56 -1.00 4.06 -7.82
CA LEU A 56 -0.67 2.74 -7.33
C LEU A 56 -0.18 2.76 -5.87
N GLU A 57 0.64 3.72 -5.49
CA GLU A 57 1.07 3.89 -4.10
C GLU A 57 -0.09 4.28 -3.16
N LEU A 58 -1.06 5.06 -3.64
CA LEU A 58 -2.28 5.32 -2.87
C LEU A 58 -3.13 4.05 -2.68
N ILE A 59 -3.24 3.20 -3.71
CA ILE A 59 -3.89 1.90 -3.61
C ILE A 59 -3.16 1.01 -2.60
N ASN A 60 -1.82 1.00 -2.64
CA ASN A 60 -0.97 0.31 -1.67
C ASN A 60 -1.27 0.77 -0.24
N ALA A 61 -1.27 2.09 0.02
CA ALA A 61 -1.57 2.65 1.34
C ALA A 61 -2.95 2.21 1.88
N VAL A 62 -3.98 2.23 1.03
CA VAL A 62 -5.33 1.75 1.40
C VAL A 62 -5.34 0.24 1.67
N ALA A 63 -4.67 -0.55 0.83
CA ALA A 63 -4.60 -1.99 0.97
C ALA A 63 -3.90 -2.39 2.29
N VAL A 64 -2.82 -1.70 2.65
CA VAL A 64 -2.07 -1.87 3.90
C VAL A 64 -2.97 -1.65 5.13
N VAL A 65 -3.77 -0.58 5.14
CA VAL A 65 -4.76 -0.34 6.21
C VAL A 65 -5.85 -1.42 6.21
N GLY A 66 -6.32 -1.84 5.05
CA GLY A 66 -7.31 -2.92 4.92
C GLY A 66 -6.82 -4.26 5.48
N ILE A 67 -5.54 -4.60 5.25
CA ILE A 67 -4.87 -5.76 5.85
C ILE A 67 -4.89 -5.63 7.37
N ALA A 68 -4.54 -4.45 7.89
CA ALA A 68 -4.49 -4.18 9.32
C ALA A 68 -5.84 -4.45 10.01
N VAL A 69 -6.91 -3.92 9.44
CA VAL A 69 -8.29 -4.10 9.91
C VAL A 69 -8.72 -5.57 9.80
N GLY A 70 -8.39 -6.24 8.69
CA GLY A 70 -8.73 -7.65 8.48
C GLY A 70 -8.03 -8.61 9.45
N MET A 71 -6.80 -8.28 9.86
CA MET A 71 -6.02 -9.07 10.83
C MET A 71 -6.34 -8.75 12.29
N PHE A 72 -6.95 -7.60 12.59
CA PHE A 72 -7.26 -7.19 13.96
C PHE A 72 -7.99 -8.24 14.80
N PRO A 73 -9.06 -8.92 14.32
CA PRO A 73 -9.74 -9.93 15.12
C PRO A 73 -8.90 -11.17 15.40
N LEU A 74 -7.86 -11.44 14.60
CA LEU A 74 -6.92 -12.52 14.87
C LEU A 74 -5.94 -12.12 15.98
N PHE A 75 -5.32 -10.95 15.88
CA PHE A 75 -4.34 -10.49 16.88
C PHE A 75 -4.97 -10.14 18.21
N LYS A 76 -6.20 -9.60 18.21
CA LYS A 76 -6.93 -9.29 19.45
C LYS A 76 -7.19 -10.52 20.33
N LYS A 77 -7.31 -11.72 19.74
CA LYS A 77 -7.51 -12.97 20.51
C LYS A 77 -6.30 -13.30 21.39
N GLU A 78 -5.10 -12.94 20.94
CA GLU A 78 -3.84 -13.23 21.63
C GLU A 78 -3.41 -12.08 22.54
N ASN A 79 -3.39 -10.85 22.02
CA ASN A 79 -3.04 -9.65 22.78
C ASN A 79 -3.62 -8.39 22.13
N GLU A 80 -4.55 -7.74 22.83
CA GLU A 80 -5.22 -6.53 22.34
C GLU A 80 -4.28 -5.33 22.19
N ALA A 81 -3.31 -5.15 23.09
CA ALA A 81 -2.36 -4.05 22.99
C ALA A 81 -1.46 -4.20 21.75
N LEU A 82 -0.99 -5.42 21.45
CA LEU A 82 -0.22 -5.69 20.23
C LEU A 82 -1.07 -5.52 18.96
N ALA A 83 -2.34 -5.93 19.00
CA ALA A 83 -3.25 -5.75 17.86
C ALA A 83 -3.48 -4.26 17.52
N LEU A 84 -3.67 -3.42 18.54
CA LEU A 84 -3.78 -1.97 18.38
C LEU A 84 -2.46 -1.35 17.91
N GLY A 85 -1.33 -1.80 18.47
CA GLY A 85 0.00 -1.38 18.02
C GLY A 85 0.24 -1.69 16.54
N TYR A 86 -0.17 -2.87 16.07
CA TYR A 86 -0.10 -3.23 14.66
C TYR A 86 -0.94 -2.30 13.77
N ILE A 87 -2.19 -2.02 14.14
CA ILE A 87 -3.02 -1.05 13.38
C ILE A 87 -2.34 0.32 13.35
N ALA A 88 -1.86 0.81 14.50
CA ALA A 88 -1.21 2.12 14.58
C ALA A 88 0.00 2.20 13.64
N LEU A 89 0.87 1.17 13.63
CA LEU A 89 2.02 1.10 12.73
C LEU A 89 1.58 1.09 11.25
N ARG A 90 0.54 0.35 10.90
CA ARG A 90 0.01 0.31 9.53
C ARG A 90 -0.60 1.64 9.07
N ILE A 91 -1.20 2.40 9.99
CA ILE A 91 -1.66 3.76 9.70
C ILE A 91 -0.48 4.70 9.49
N ILE A 92 0.55 4.62 10.35
CA ILE A 92 1.78 5.43 10.20
C ILE A 92 2.45 5.13 8.86
N GLU A 93 2.59 3.85 8.50
CA GLU A 93 3.11 3.41 7.20
C GLU A 93 2.32 4.03 6.04
N ALA A 94 0.98 3.95 6.07
CA ALA A 94 0.13 4.54 5.03
C ALA A 94 0.28 6.06 4.93
N VAL A 95 0.39 6.77 6.06
CA VAL A 95 0.61 8.22 6.09
C VAL A 95 1.98 8.58 5.48
N ILE A 96 3.03 7.82 5.79
CA ILE A 96 4.37 8.03 5.22
C ILE A 96 4.35 7.82 3.71
N ILE A 97 3.70 6.76 3.21
CA ILE A 97 3.54 6.50 1.77
C ILE A 97 2.83 7.69 1.10
N ILE A 98 1.69 8.12 1.65
CA ILE A 98 0.91 9.23 1.11
C ILE A 98 1.74 10.53 1.10
N ALA A 99 2.46 10.82 2.19
CA ALA A 99 3.31 12.00 2.26
C ALA A 99 4.42 11.96 1.20
N ALA A 100 5.08 10.81 1.03
CA ALA A 100 6.18 10.63 0.08
C ALA A 100 5.75 10.82 -1.39
N VAL A 101 4.52 10.45 -1.75
CA VAL A 101 4.04 10.57 -3.14
C VAL A 101 3.40 11.91 -3.47
N ILE A 102 3.14 12.75 -2.47
CA ILE A 102 2.56 14.09 -2.63
C ILE A 102 3.63 15.18 -2.53
N SER A 103 4.75 14.94 -1.83
CA SER A 103 5.87 15.86 -1.66
C SER A 103 6.77 15.94 -2.90
#